data_AF-A0A381RFS2-F1
#
_entry.id   AF-A0A381RFS2-F1
#
_cell.length_a   1.000
_cell.length_b   1.000
_cell.length_c   1.000
_cell.angle_alpha   90.00
_cell.angle_beta   90.00
_cell.angle_gamma   90.00
#
_symmetry.space_group_name_H-M   'P 1'
#
loop_
_entity.id
_entity.type
_entity.pdbx_description
1 polymer ?
#
loop_
_entity_poly.entity_id
_entity_poly.type
_entity_poly.pdbx_seq_one_letter_code
_entity_poly.pdbx_strand_id
1 'polypeptide(L)'
;MSRKSSFNKKDLLEIANGKFINKSIGKLPLPPMLMIDRILEISETGGDYGKGYIKAELDISENDWFFECHFKNDPVMPGCLGLDGFWQLIGFFLSWCGGKGKGRALGVKELKFKGQVRPYHTIITYTIHIRKFIKKPTFMAWGDASLSVKNKEIYFAKNLQVGLFEKLVWDIGMDPSLDPF
;
A
#
# COMPACT_ATOMS: atom_id res chain seq x y z
N MET A 1 24.75 2.80 8.32
CA MET A 1 23.54 3.02 9.14
C MET A 1 22.45 2.10 8.62
N SER A 2 21.80 1.30 9.47
CA SER A 2 20.67 0.47 9.04
C SER A 2 19.50 1.38 8.65
N ARG A 3 18.82 1.07 7.54
CA ARG A 3 17.64 1.82 7.11
C ARG A 3 16.53 1.66 8.15
N LYS A 4 15.78 2.73 8.45
CA LYS A 4 14.62 2.71 9.35
C LYS A 4 13.63 1.62 8.90
N SER A 5 13.20 0.76 9.81
CA SER A 5 12.37 -0.43 9.53
C SER A 5 10.94 -0.34 10.12
N SER A 6 10.55 0.80 10.67
CA SER A 6 9.19 1.08 11.15
C SER A 6 8.87 2.56 10.95
N PHE A 7 7.59 2.91 10.77
CA PHE A 7 7.15 4.27 10.44
C PHE A 7 5.82 4.57 11.13
N ASN A 8 5.71 5.71 11.79
CA ASN A 8 4.46 6.16 12.41
C ASN A 8 3.63 7.04 11.45
N LYS A 9 2.42 7.43 11.87
CA LYS A 9 1.49 8.23 11.05
C LYS A 9 2.09 9.54 10.56
N LYS A 10 2.87 10.23 11.41
CA LYS A 10 3.54 11.47 11.04
C LYS A 10 4.56 11.23 9.94
N ASP A 11 5.38 10.18 10.07
CA ASP A 11 6.34 9.80 9.03
C ASP A 11 5.63 9.54 7.70
N LEU A 12 4.55 8.75 7.70
CA LEU A 12 3.81 8.41 6.49
C LEU A 12 3.17 9.62 5.82
N LEU A 13 2.65 10.57 6.61
CA LEU A 13 2.10 11.84 6.09
C LEU A 13 3.18 12.73 5.49
N GLU A 14 4.37 12.81 6.09
CA GLU A 14 5.50 13.55 5.51
C GLU A 14 5.93 12.93 4.16
N ILE A 15 5.94 11.60 4.09
CA ILE A 15 6.25 10.84 2.86
C ILE A 15 5.19 11.06 1.78
N ALA A 16 3.90 11.04 2.14
CA ALA A 16 2.80 11.35 1.23
C ALA A 16 2.89 12.79 0.68
N ASN A 17 3.30 13.75 1.51
CA ASN A 17 3.58 15.14 1.11
C ASN A 17 4.88 15.30 0.30
N GLY A 18 5.64 14.23 0.06
CA GLY A 18 6.87 14.26 -0.71
C GLY A 18 8.09 14.80 0.05
N LYS A 19 8.04 14.88 1.39
CA LYS A 19 9.16 15.29 2.24
C LYS A 19 10.12 14.13 2.54
N PHE A 20 10.46 13.35 1.53
CA PHE A 20 11.61 12.44 1.63
C PHE A 20 12.89 13.25 1.43
N ILE A 21 13.97 12.87 2.12
CA ILE A 21 15.30 13.50 2.01
C ILE A 21 15.81 13.58 0.55
N ASN A 22 15.22 12.82 -0.38
CA ASN A 22 15.40 12.96 -1.82
C ASN A 22 14.05 13.05 -2.56
N LYS A 23 13.84 14.16 -3.30
CA LYS A 23 12.60 14.54 -4.02
C LYS A 23 12.14 13.58 -5.16
N SER A 24 12.79 12.43 -5.36
CA SER A 24 12.62 11.54 -6.52
C SER A 24 12.00 10.18 -6.20
N ILE A 25 11.41 10.02 -5.02
CA ILE A 25 10.88 8.75 -4.50
C ILE A 25 9.35 8.69 -4.68
N GLY A 26 8.80 7.48 -4.85
CA GLY A 26 7.35 7.26 -4.95
C GLY A 26 6.62 7.73 -3.69
N LYS A 27 5.46 8.39 -3.88
CA LYS A 27 4.64 8.95 -2.81
C LYS A 27 3.53 7.97 -2.39
N LEU A 28 3.17 8.00 -1.12
CA LEU A 28 1.89 7.45 -0.65
C LEU A 28 0.76 8.43 -1.00
N PRO A 29 -0.50 7.95 -1.11
CA PRO A 29 -1.66 8.83 -1.16
C PRO A 29 -1.77 9.71 0.08
N LEU A 30 -2.42 10.86 -0.05
CA LEU A 30 -2.84 11.66 1.10
C LEU A 30 -4.23 11.19 1.59
N PRO A 31 -4.59 11.45 2.86
CA PRO A 31 -5.98 11.33 3.29
C PRO A 31 -6.94 12.09 2.36
N PRO A 32 -8.15 11.54 2.10
CA PRO A 32 -8.75 10.37 2.75
C PRO A 32 -8.36 9.01 2.13
N MET A 33 -7.44 8.98 1.14
CA MET A 33 -7.05 7.74 0.44
C MET A 33 -5.87 7.00 1.08
N LEU A 34 -5.17 7.60 2.04
CA LEU A 34 -4.10 6.91 2.77
C LEU A 34 -4.70 5.82 3.68
N MET A 35 -4.42 4.54 3.38
CA MET A 35 -5.05 3.39 4.06
C MET A 35 -4.13 2.74 5.10
N ILE A 36 -3.15 3.48 5.62
CA ILE A 36 -2.12 3.00 6.54
C ILE A 36 -1.82 4.10 7.56
N ASP A 37 -1.88 3.77 8.85
CA ASP A 37 -1.47 4.67 9.93
C ASP A 37 -0.03 4.42 10.40
N ARG A 38 0.45 3.18 10.30
CA ARG A 38 1.80 2.82 10.71
C ARG A 38 2.33 1.58 10.00
N ILE A 39 3.63 1.56 9.76
CA ILE A 39 4.38 0.37 9.37
C ILE A 39 5.13 -0.09 10.61
N LEU A 40 4.79 -1.27 11.12
CA LEU A 40 5.43 -1.86 12.30
C LEU A 40 6.78 -2.49 11.93
N GLU A 41 6.85 -3.09 10.76
CA GLU A 41 8.04 -3.77 10.26
C GLU A 41 8.11 -3.68 8.73
N ILE A 42 9.31 -3.42 8.22
CA ILE A 42 9.66 -3.56 6.80
C ILE A 42 11.09 -4.08 6.67
N SER A 43 11.28 -5.09 5.81
CA SER A 43 12.57 -5.76 5.60
C SER A 43 12.76 -6.18 4.13
N GLU A 44 14.00 -6.14 3.62
CA GLU A 44 14.38 -6.70 2.30
C GLU A 44 14.54 -8.24 2.34
N THR A 45 14.49 -8.85 3.53
CA THR A 45 14.61 -10.30 3.74
C THR A 45 13.45 -10.82 4.60
N GLY A 46 13.30 -12.15 4.67
CA GLY A 46 12.21 -12.79 5.40
C GLY A 46 10.91 -12.85 4.60
N GLY A 47 9.79 -13.07 5.31
CA GLY A 47 8.52 -13.46 4.71
C GLY A 47 8.57 -14.86 4.08
N ASP A 48 7.43 -15.34 3.56
CA ASP A 48 7.26 -16.71 3.05
C ASP A 48 8.21 -17.07 1.90
N TYR A 49 8.77 -16.07 1.22
CA TYR A 49 9.65 -16.22 0.07
C TYR A 49 11.10 -15.80 0.34
N GLY A 50 11.42 -15.34 1.55
CA GLY A 50 12.75 -14.86 1.93
C GLY A 50 13.22 -13.57 1.23
N LYS A 51 12.32 -12.86 0.52
CA LYS A 51 12.63 -11.71 -0.36
C LYS A 51 12.07 -10.38 0.13
N GLY A 52 11.54 -10.37 1.35
CA GLY A 52 11.04 -9.18 2.00
C GLY A 52 9.68 -9.36 2.63
N TYR A 53 9.42 -8.52 3.61
CA TYR A 53 8.26 -8.58 4.47
C TYR A 53 7.81 -7.19 4.88
N ILE A 54 6.50 -7.00 5.02
CA ILE A 54 5.91 -5.76 5.54
C ILE A 54 4.76 -6.13 6.48
N LYS A 55 4.74 -5.50 7.66
CA LYS A 55 3.60 -5.52 8.58
C LYS A 55 3.18 -4.09 8.92
N ALA A 56 1.92 -3.77 8.74
CA ALA A 56 1.40 -2.43 8.91
C ALA A 56 -0.03 -2.45 9.48
N GLU A 57 -0.48 -1.31 10.00
CA GLU A 57 -1.79 -1.18 10.62
C GLU A 57 -2.49 0.11 10.19
N LEU A 58 -3.82 0.06 10.21
CA LEU A 58 -4.72 1.20 10.11
C LEU A 58 -5.67 1.14 11.31
N ASP A 59 -5.78 2.23 12.06
CA ASP A 59 -6.79 2.34 13.11
C ASP A 59 -8.16 2.53 12.44
N ILE A 60 -9.18 1.89 13.02
CA ILE A 60 -10.56 1.99 12.55
C ILE A 60 -11.36 2.79 13.55
N SER A 61 -12.11 3.76 13.04
CA SER A 61 -13.02 4.61 13.78
C SER A 61 -14.41 4.54 13.17
N GLU A 62 -15.45 4.57 14.00
CA GLU A 62 -16.83 4.70 13.50
C GLU A 62 -17.07 5.96 12.66
N ASN A 63 -16.22 6.98 12.85
CA ASN A 63 -16.23 8.24 12.11
C ASN A 63 -15.37 8.21 10.83
N ASP A 64 -14.83 7.06 10.43
CA ASP A 64 -14.13 6.96 9.16
C ASP A 64 -15.09 7.25 8.00
N TRP A 65 -14.69 8.16 7.11
CA TRP A 65 -15.53 8.73 6.05
C TRP A 65 -16.27 7.70 5.21
N PHE A 66 -15.67 6.52 5.00
CA PHE A 66 -16.25 5.48 4.17
C PHE A 66 -17.42 4.76 4.85
N PHE A 67 -17.54 4.76 6.17
CA PHE A 67 -18.69 4.13 6.84
C PHE A 67 -19.97 4.95 6.68
N GLU A 68 -19.87 6.27 6.51
CA GLU A 68 -21.02 7.13 6.28
C GLU A 68 -21.67 6.89 4.91
N CYS A 69 -20.87 6.50 3.91
CA CYS A 69 -21.32 6.34 2.53
C CYS A 69 -21.37 4.90 2.03
N HIS A 70 -20.81 3.93 2.76
CA HIS A 70 -20.71 2.53 2.31
C HIS A 70 -21.04 1.54 3.45
N PHE A 71 -22.30 1.13 3.62
CA PHE A 71 -23.51 1.67 3.02
C PHE A 71 -24.39 2.31 4.10
N LYS A 72 -25.34 3.14 3.69
CA LYS A 72 -26.35 3.65 4.62
C LYS A 72 -27.05 2.47 5.31
N ASN A 73 -27.05 2.47 6.64
CA ASN A 73 -27.59 1.42 7.53
C ASN A 73 -26.88 0.04 7.47
N ASP A 74 -25.79 -0.10 6.71
CA ASP A 74 -24.95 -1.30 6.70
C ASP A 74 -23.46 -0.90 6.52
N PRO A 75 -22.87 -0.19 7.50
CA PRO A 75 -21.54 0.38 7.37
C PRO A 75 -20.47 -0.72 7.33
N VAL A 76 -19.66 -0.72 6.27
CA VAL A 76 -18.59 -1.67 6.02
C VAL A 76 -17.47 -0.99 5.23
N MET A 77 -16.21 -1.18 5.65
CA MET A 77 -15.09 -0.64 4.89
C MET A 77 -15.11 -1.25 3.48
N PRO A 78 -15.05 -0.43 2.42
CA PRO A 78 -14.94 -0.93 1.07
C PRO A 78 -13.73 -1.88 0.92
N GLY A 79 -13.96 -3.11 0.47
CA GLY A 79 -12.88 -4.09 0.28
C GLY A 79 -11.79 -3.61 -0.68
N CYS A 80 -12.13 -2.73 -1.62
CA CYS A 80 -11.18 -2.09 -2.53
C CYS A 80 -10.17 -1.17 -1.82
N LEU A 81 -10.55 -0.53 -0.71
CA LEU A 81 -9.62 0.30 0.07
C LEU A 81 -8.60 -0.57 0.83
N GLY A 82 -9.03 -1.72 1.35
CA GLY A 82 -8.10 -2.71 1.91
C GLY A 82 -7.15 -3.29 0.87
N LEU A 83 -7.63 -3.52 -0.35
CA LEU A 83 -6.80 -3.91 -1.49
C LEU A 83 -5.78 -2.80 -1.85
N ASP A 84 -6.21 -1.54 -1.89
CA ASP A 84 -5.32 -0.42 -2.17
C ASP A 84 -4.24 -0.25 -1.10
N GLY A 85 -4.57 -0.49 0.18
CA GLY A 85 -3.59 -0.58 1.27
C GLY A 85 -2.44 -1.55 0.96
N PHE A 86 -2.72 -2.69 0.34
CA PHE A 86 -1.66 -3.61 -0.10
C PHE A 86 -0.75 -3.00 -1.17
N TRP A 87 -1.32 -2.35 -2.20
CA TRP A 87 -0.52 -1.71 -3.26
C TRP A 87 0.28 -0.51 -2.74
N GLN A 88 -0.30 0.29 -1.84
CA GLN A 88 0.39 1.39 -1.17
C GLN A 88 1.64 0.89 -0.44
N LEU A 89 1.55 -0.21 0.31
CA LEU A 89 2.67 -0.79 1.04
C LEU A 89 3.73 -1.41 0.11
N ILE A 90 3.35 -2.10 -0.97
CA ILE A 90 4.33 -2.61 -1.95
C ILE A 90 5.04 -1.44 -2.65
N GLY A 91 4.30 -0.39 -3.04
CA GLY A 91 4.89 0.83 -3.61
C GLY A 91 5.85 1.51 -2.63
N PHE A 92 5.47 1.59 -1.35
CA PHE A 92 6.33 2.08 -0.29
C PHE A 92 7.60 1.24 -0.17
N PHE A 93 7.51 -0.09 -0.23
CA PHE A 93 8.68 -0.96 -0.20
C PHE A 93 9.66 -0.70 -1.34
N LEU A 94 9.17 -0.48 -2.56
CA LEU A 94 10.03 -0.14 -3.71
C LEU A 94 10.79 1.17 -3.48
N SER A 95 10.08 2.19 -3.00
CA SER A 95 10.63 3.49 -2.63
C SER A 95 11.65 3.38 -1.49
N TRP A 96 11.30 2.63 -0.44
CA TRP A 96 12.15 2.36 0.71
C TRP A 96 13.44 1.64 0.30
N CYS A 97 13.36 0.71 -0.66
CA CYS A 97 14.50 0.03 -1.29
C CYS A 97 15.38 0.94 -2.17
N GLY A 98 15.08 2.23 -2.28
CA GLY A 98 15.83 3.21 -3.07
C GLY A 98 15.37 3.35 -4.51
N GLY A 99 14.21 2.79 -4.86
CA GLY A 99 13.58 2.98 -6.15
C GLY A 99 13.15 4.43 -6.37
N LYS A 100 13.23 4.89 -7.63
CA LYS A 100 12.85 6.24 -8.06
C LYS A 100 11.65 6.20 -8.98
N GLY A 101 10.91 7.30 -9.03
CA GLY A 101 9.75 7.47 -9.90
C GLY A 101 8.41 7.38 -9.18
N LYS A 102 7.32 7.50 -9.94
CA LYS A 102 5.95 7.51 -9.44
C LYS A 102 5.39 6.08 -9.40
N GLY A 103 4.77 5.71 -8.28
CA GLY A 103 4.17 4.39 -8.09
C GLY A 103 2.89 4.20 -8.92
N ARG A 104 2.74 3.02 -9.49
CA ARG A 104 1.50 2.54 -10.12
C ARG A 104 1.23 1.09 -9.73
N ALA A 105 0.01 0.84 -9.25
CA ALA A 105 -0.50 -0.52 -9.16
C ALA A 105 -0.70 -1.07 -10.57
N LEU A 106 -0.23 -2.29 -10.82
CA LEU A 106 -0.32 -2.97 -12.13
C LEU A 106 -1.34 -4.11 -12.11
N GLY A 107 -1.96 -4.35 -10.95
CA GLY A 107 -3.04 -5.30 -10.77
C GLY A 107 -2.79 -6.32 -9.67
N VAL A 108 -3.68 -7.30 -9.64
CA VAL A 108 -3.72 -8.43 -8.72
C VAL A 108 -4.25 -9.64 -9.49
N LYS A 109 -3.69 -10.83 -9.25
CA LYS A 109 -4.13 -12.04 -9.96
C LYS A 109 -5.31 -12.73 -9.28
N GLU A 110 -5.27 -12.81 -7.96
CA GLU A 110 -6.31 -13.45 -7.16
C GLU A 110 -6.61 -12.58 -5.94
N LEU A 111 -7.89 -12.35 -5.71
CA LEU A 111 -8.39 -11.61 -4.55
C LEU A 111 -9.58 -12.36 -3.96
N LYS A 112 -9.57 -12.57 -2.65
CA LYS A 112 -10.66 -13.20 -1.92
C LYS A 112 -11.01 -12.36 -0.68
N PHE A 113 -12.29 -12.06 -0.53
CA PHE A 113 -12.86 -11.50 0.68
C PHE A 113 -13.65 -12.58 1.41
N LYS A 114 -13.23 -12.93 2.63
CA LYS A 114 -13.84 -13.94 3.51
C LYS A 114 -14.34 -13.36 4.84
N GLY A 115 -14.39 -12.04 4.93
CA GLY A 115 -14.86 -11.31 6.09
C GLY A 115 -14.99 -9.83 5.74
N GLN A 116 -15.15 -8.99 6.75
CA GLN A 116 -15.46 -7.57 6.58
C GLN A 116 -14.92 -6.76 7.75
N VAL A 117 -14.62 -5.49 7.50
CA VAL A 117 -14.27 -4.50 8.52
C VAL A 117 -15.50 -3.65 8.80
N ARG A 118 -15.83 -3.51 10.08
CA ARG A 118 -17.04 -2.86 10.60
C ARG A 118 -16.65 -1.75 11.59
N PRO A 119 -17.52 -0.75 11.85
CA PRO A 119 -17.24 0.37 12.76
C PRO A 119 -16.78 -0.02 14.17
N TYR A 120 -17.25 -1.17 14.68
CA TYR A 120 -16.87 -1.66 16.01
C TYR A 120 -15.48 -2.30 16.08
N HIS A 121 -14.79 -2.45 14.95
CA HIS A 121 -13.39 -2.86 14.95
C HIS A 121 -12.52 -1.65 15.23
N THR A 122 -11.37 -1.89 15.86
CA THR A 122 -10.47 -0.81 16.28
C THR A 122 -9.21 -0.74 15.44
N ILE A 123 -8.82 -1.86 14.82
CA ILE A 123 -7.58 -1.95 14.07
C ILE A 123 -7.69 -3.04 13.00
N ILE A 124 -7.09 -2.77 11.85
CA ILE A 124 -6.80 -3.78 10.83
C ILE A 124 -5.29 -3.89 10.64
N THR A 125 -4.81 -5.11 10.40
CA THR A 125 -3.39 -5.38 10.19
C THR A 125 -3.17 -5.94 8.79
N TYR A 126 -2.31 -5.27 8.02
CA TYR A 126 -1.82 -5.72 6.74
C TYR A 126 -0.54 -6.53 6.93
N THR A 127 -0.44 -7.66 6.23
CA THR A 127 0.76 -8.47 6.14
C THR A 127 1.09 -8.73 4.68
N ILE A 128 2.32 -8.48 4.25
CA ILE A 128 2.76 -8.64 2.87
C ILE A 128 4.05 -9.46 2.83
N HIS A 129 4.07 -10.44 1.95
CA HIS A 129 5.23 -11.26 1.64
C HIS A 129 5.68 -10.97 0.21
N ILE A 130 6.89 -10.41 0.06
CA ILE A 130 7.43 -10.09 -1.26
C ILE A 130 7.84 -11.39 -1.95
N ARG A 131 7.21 -11.69 -3.08
CA ARG A 131 7.45 -12.90 -3.87
C ARG A 131 8.58 -12.73 -4.88
N LYS A 132 8.64 -11.55 -5.50
CA LYS A 132 9.64 -11.18 -6.51
C LYS A 132 9.89 -9.69 -6.43
N PHE A 133 11.15 -9.29 -6.50
CA PHE A 133 11.56 -7.89 -6.55
C PHE A 133 12.66 -7.75 -7.61
N ILE A 134 12.50 -6.80 -8.53
CA ILE A 134 13.48 -6.47 -9.56
C ILE A 134 13.81 -4.98 -9.52
N LYS A 135 15.04 -4.63 -9.92
CA LYS A 135 15.55 -3.25 -9.92
C LYS A 135 15.76 -2.68 -11.33
N LYS A 136 15.70 -3.51 -12.38
CA LYS A 136 15.92 -3.15 -13.79
C LYS A 136 14.87 -3.80 -14.69
N PRO A 137 14.42 -3.13 -15.78
CA PRO A 137 14.76 -1.76 -16.17
C PRO A 137 14.13 -0.70 -15.25
N THR A 138 13.13 -1.09 -14.46
CA THR A 138 12.59 -0.28 -13.36
C THR A 138 12.37 -1.12 -12.10
N PHE A 139 12.12 -0.45 -10.98
CA PHE A 139 11.79 -1.09 -9.71
C PHE A 139 10.37 -1.64 -9.76
N MET A 140 10.21 -2.94 -9.59
CA MET A 140 8.91 -3.61 -9.54
C MET A 140 8.91 -4.73 -8.51
N ALA A 141 7.79 -4.92 -7.84
CA ALA A 141 7.60 -6.01 -6.90
C ALA A 141 6.27 -6.72 -7.13
N TRP A 142 6.33 -8.03 -6.87
CA TRP A 142 5.17 -8.91 -6.74
C TRP A 142 5.08 -9.35 -5.29
N GLY A 143 3.88 -9.31 -4.72
CA GLY A 143 3.64 -9.74 -3.35
C GLY A 143 2.35 -10.52 -3.20
N ASP A 144 2.34 -11.38 -2.20
CA ASP A 144 1.10 -11.95 -1.66
C ASP A 144 0.82 -11.26 -0.33
N ALA A 145 -0.45 -11.04 -0.01
CA ALA A 145 -0.84 -10.25 1.14
C ALA A 145 -2.11 -10.77 1.80
N SER A 146 -2.23 -10.47 3.09
CA SER A 146 -3.44 -10.68 3.87
C SER A 146 -3.78 -9.46 4.72
N LEU A 147 -5.08 -9.28 4.96
CA LEU A 147 -5.62 -8.28 5.88
C LEU A 147 -6.36 -9.02 6.96
N SER A 148 -6.03 -8.71 8.21
CA SER A 148 -6.61 -9.35 9.39
C SER A 148 -7.27 -8.34 10.32
N VAL A 149 -8.25 -8.84 11.06
CA VAL A 149 -8.96 -8.12 12.12
C VAL A 149 -9.09 -9.06 13.31
N LYS A 150 -8.72 -8.59 14.51
CA LYS A 150 -8.67 -9.44 15.72
C LYS A 150 -7.89 -10.75 15.48
N ASN A 151 -6.74 -10.66 14.80
CA ASN A 151 -5.89 -11.79 14.41
C ASN A 151 -6.53 -12.85 13.49
N LYS A 152 -7.67 -12.55 12.87
CA LYS A 152 -8.30 -13.39 11.86
C LYS A 152 -8.12 -12.76 10.48
N GLU A 153 -7.47 -13.48 9.57
CA GLU A 153 -7.35 -13.07 8.18
C GLU A 153 -8.71 -13.10 7.48
N ILE A 154 -9.06 -11.98 6.85
CA ILE A 154 -10.34 -11.80 6.15
C ILE A 154 -10.15 -11.50 4.67
N TYR A 155 -9.07 -10.84 4.27
CA TYR A 155 -8.75 -10.61 2.86
C TYR A 155 -7.46 -11.33 2.48
N PHE A 156 -7.42 -11.85 1.26
CA PHE A 156 -6.29 -12.58 0.71
C PHE A 156 -6.05 -12.12 -0.72
N ALA A 157 -4.84 -11.65 -0.99
CA ALA A 157 -4.43 -11.21 -2.33
C ALA A 157 -3.18 -11.96 -2.75
N LYS A 158 -3.15 -12.46 -3.99
CA LYS A 158 -1.96 -13.11 -4.57
C LYS A 158 -1.52 -12.40 -5.83
N ASN A 159 -0.21 -12.30 -6.00
CA ASN A 159 0.44 -11.64 -7.13
C ASN A 159 -0.04 -10.20 -7.33
N LEU A 160 -0.11 -9.44 -6.23
CA LEU A 160 -0.19 -7.99 -6.30
C LEU A 160 1.05 -7.46 -7.02
N GLN A 161 0.88 -6.47 -7.90
CA GLN A 161 1.96 -5.95 -8.72
C GLN A 161 2.02 -4.43 -8.58
N VAL A 162 3.21 -3.91 -8.30
CA VAL A 162 3.46 -2.47 -8.27
C VAL A 162 4.80 -2.18 -8.95
N GLY A 163 4.85 -1.08 -9.70
CA GLY A 163 6.08 -0.57 -10.30
C GLY A 163 6.27 0.92 -10.01
N LEU A 164 7.52 1.37 -10.06
CA LEU A 164 7.87 2.79 -10.09
C LEU A 164 8.24 3.23 -11.50
N PHE A 165 7.84 4.43 -11.91
CA PHE A 165 8.05 4.93 -13.27
C PHE A 165 8.52 6.38 -13.26
N GLU A 166 9.70 6.66 -13.81
CA GLU A 166 10.30 8.00 -13.80
C GLU A 166 9.73 8.94 -14.87
N LYS A 167 9.27 8.38 -16.00
CA LYS A 167 8.86 9.14 -17.19
C LYS A 167 7.36 9.45 -17.26
N LEU A 168 6.60 9.20 -16.20
CA LEU A 168 5.18 9.57 -16.19
C LEU A 168 5.03 11.08 -16.21
N VAL A 169 4.50 11.62 -17.30
CA VAL A 169 4.19 13.04 -17.45
C VAL A 169 2.76 13.26 -16.95
N TRP A 170 2.53 14.30 -16.15
CA TRP A 170 1.19 14.80 -15.87
C TRP A 170 1.11 16.14 -16.58
N ASP A 171 0.59 16.15 -17.80
CA ASP A 171 0.33 17.38 -18.52
C ASP A 171 -1.17 17.51 -18.77
N ILE A 172 -1.77 18.56 -18.21
CA ILE A 172 -3.16 18.92 -18.43
C ILE A 172 -3.18 19.63 -19.79
N GLY A 173 -3.12 18.85 -20.88
CA GLY A 173 -3.08 19.39 -22.24
C GLY A 173 -2.43 18.48 -23.30
N MET A 174 -1.73 17.42 -22.89
CA MET A 174 -1.19 16.44 -23.85
C MET A 174 -2.20 15.35 -24.19
N ASP A 175 -2.03 14.73 -25.37
CA ASP A 175 -2.78 13.55 -25.80
C ASP A 175 -2.56 12.41 -24.79
N PRO A 176 -3.62 11.89 -24.13
CA PRO A 176 -3.53 10.78 -23.19
C PRO A 176 -2.87 9.53 -23.78
N SER A 177 -2.88 9.35 -25.11
CA SER A 177 -2.21 8.24 -25.80
C SER A 177 -0.68 8.25 -25.67
N LEU A 178 -0.10 9.39 -25.26
CA LEU A 178 1.33 9.56 -25.03
C LEU A 178 1.75 9.27 -23.58
N ASP A 179 0.80 9.06 -22.66
CA ASP A 179 1.12 8.56 -21.31
C ASP A 179 1.57 7.09 -21.45
N PRO A 180 2.79 6.72 -21.02
CA PRO A 180 3.27 5.35 -21.15
C PRO A 180 2.57 4.35 -20.22
N PHE A 181 1.48 4.74 -19.55
CA PHE A 181 0.66 3.92 -18.67
C PHE A 181 -0.75 3.68 -19.22
#